data_AF-M2PZX2-F1
#
_entry.id   AF-M2PZX2-F1
#
_cell.length_a   1.000
_cell.length_b   1.000
_cell.length_c   1.000
_cell.angle_alpha   90.00
_cell.angle_beta   90.00
_cell.angle_gamma   90.00
#
_symmetry.space_group_name_H-M   'P 1'
#
loop_
_entity.id
_entity.type
_entity.pdbx_description
1 polymer ?
#
loop_
_entity_poly.entity_id
_entity_poly.type
_entity_poly.pdbx_seq_one_letter_code
_entity_poly.pdbx_strand_id
1 'polypeptide(L)'
;MFKRNKRSYSYSAYGYGRKRGLRIKWNRIIPAGIAVLAILVIVVVFNLSRIRLAFKGYSFSQQSEILEFTSDKINMILSYDKLDHIKDWISHGTKVKYYDDYEKYIKIHQDLSPKDVVKTVDNIMANYMSGLKELGYSENNVWDVLKTASIEDLEYLISKQYSYSTIKPYMSVYGFKFKDMEQYIKAYASSQNYSYAVLTTTYPFIIDVSKIKSSYTIQNPAEYLTLVKKGLLLPSTYEPKDLVTPDKKYTAYKMNKDQPSDYQLRKEAYEAYTQLYNDANKEGYTILLNSAYRSYKTQQKLYQEILNKYGGLYAKEHVAQPGISEHQTGLGVDFTSQSVVDKKRLVFGDTKEYQWVVKNCYKYGFILRYREGTSKITGISHEPWHFRYVGKQAAKIIHEKGYTLEEYCLYYNKLPKIKENK
;
A
#
# COMPACT_ATOMS: atom_id res chain seq x y z
N MET A 1 98.29 -39.23 -33.44
CA MET A 1 99.56 -38.52 -33.75
C MET A 1 99.35 -37.05 -33.40
N PHE A 2 99.73 -36.57 -32.20
CA PHE A 2 101.04 -35.97 -31.86
C PHE A 2 101.42 -34.80 -32.79
N LYS A 3 101.63 -33.54 -32.37
CA LYS A 3 102.17 -32.87 -31.15
C LYS A 3 101.56 -31.42 -31.07
N ARG A 4 101.68 -30.54 -30.07
CA ARG A 4 101.95 -30.51 -28.60
C ARG A 4 102.27 -29.02 -28.26
N ASN A 5 101.52 -28.38 -27.34
CA ASN A 5 101.93 -27.24 -26.45
C ASN A 5 102.36 -25.88 -27.09
N LYS A 6 102.23 -24.68 -26.49
CA LYS A 6 102.06 -24.22 -25.09
C LYS A 6 101.61 -22.73 -25.08
N ARG A 7 100.96 -22.31 -23.98
CA ARG A 7 100.57 -20.94 -23.60
C ARG A 7 101.78 -20.03 -23.25
N SER A 8 101.60 -18.71 -23.38
CA SER A 8 102.04 -17.71 -22.37
C SER A 8 101.28 -16.38 -22.48
N TYR A 9 101.00 -15.79 -21.32
CA TYR A 9 100.25 -14.57 -21.02
C TYR A 9 101.08 -13.29 -21.23
N SER A 10 100.43 -12.13 -21.48
CA SER A 10 100.70 -10.84 -20.78
C SER A 10 99.93 -9.63 -21.37
N TYR A 11 99.03 -9.07 -20.54
CA TYR A 11 98.63 -7.66 -20.34
C TYR A 11 98.31 -6.70 -21.50
N SER A 12 97.09 -6.15 -21.48
CA SER A 12 96.80 -4.81 -20.92
C SER A 12 95.32 -4.46 -21.11
N ALA A 13 94.75 -3.77 -20.12
CA ALA A 13 93.33 -3.56 -19.95
C ALA A 13 92.98 -2.07 -19.85
N TYR A 14 91.78 -1.76 -20.35
CA TYR A 14 90.86 -0.65 -20.01
C TYR A 14 91.13 0.79 -20.47
N GLY A 15 90.11 1.30 -21.16
CA GLY A 15 89.74 2.71 -21.28
C GLY A 15 88.35 2.86 -21.93
N TYR A 16 87.28 2.73 -21.14
CA TYR A 16 85.87 2.78 -21.57
C TYR A 16 85.44 4.21 -22.00
N GLY A 17 84.61 4.28 -23.04
CA GLY A 17 84.27 5.48 -23.79
C GLY A 17 83.23 6.43 -23.17
N ARG A 18 83.27 7.68 -23.66
CA ARG A 18 82.36 8.80 -23.40
C ARG A 18 80.88 8.45 -23.63
N LYS A 19 80.02 8.69 -22.63
CA LYS A 19 78.56 8.75 -22.80
C LYS A 19 78.17 9.99 -23.64
N ARG A 20 77.53 9.78 -24.80
CA ARG A 20 76.82 10.83 -25.54
C ARG A 20 75.50 11.14 -24.82
N GLY A 21 75.40 12.32 -24.22
CA GLY A 21 74.11 12.83 -23.71
C GLY A 21 73.15 13.13 -24.86
N LEU A 22 71.94 12.56 -24.81
CA LEU A 22 70.82 12.94 -25.67
C LEU A 22 70.46 14.40 -25.39
N ARG A 23 70.90 15.33 -26.24
CA ARG A 23 70.44 16.72 -26.22
C ARG A 23 68.99 16.76 -26.71
N ILE A 24 68.05 16.83 -25.78
CA ILE A 24 66.65 17.14 -26.04
C ILE A 24 66.60 18.52 -26.72
N LYS A 25 66.16 18.58 -27.98
CA LYS A 25 66.00 19.84 -28.71
C LYS A 25 64.71 20.55 -28.25
N TRP A 26 64.79 21.21 -27.11
CA TRP A 26 63.69 21.97 -26.50
C TRP A 26 63.03 22.97 -27.48
N ASN A 27 63.80 23.56 -28.41
CA ASN A 27 63.29 24.45 -29.45
C ASN A 27 62.29 23.80 -30.44
N ARG A 28 62.17 22.47 -30.48
CA ARG A 28 61.15 21.74 -31.28
C ARG A 28 60.03 21.15 -30.42
N ILE A 29 60.30 20.88 -29.15
CA ILE A 29 59.35 20.27 -28.21
C ILE A 29 58.43 21.32 -27.59
N ILE A 30 58.94 22.52 -27.30
CA ILE A 30 58.15 23.62 -26.74
C ILE A 30 57.06 24.08 -27.73
N PRO A 31 57.36 24.34 -29.04
CA PRO A 31 56.32 24.69 -30.01
C PRO A 31 55.32 23.56 -30.25
N ALA A 32 55.78 22.29 -30.25
CA ALA A 32 54.90 21.13 -30.41
C ALA A 32 53.97 20.95 -29.19
N GLY A 33 54.46 21.16 -27.98
CA GLY A 33 53.66 21.14 -26.75
C GLY A 33 52.62 22.28 -26.71
N ILE A 34 53.01 23.49 -27.14
CA ILE A 34 52.10 24.63 -27.29
C ILE A 34 51.03 24.34 -28.36
N ALA A 35 51.41 23.72 -29.49
CA ALA A 35 50.47 23.34 -30.54
C ALA A 35 49.47 22.27 -30.06
N VAL A 36 49.92 21.27 -29.31
CA VAL A 36 49.04 20.25 -28.71
C VAL A 36 48.11 20.87 -27.67
N LEU A 37 48.59 21.77 -26.82
CA LEU A 37 47.75 22.51 -25.87
C LEU A 37 46.75 23.42 -26.57
N ALA A 38 47.14 24.11 -27.64
CA ALA A 38 46.26 24.94 -28.45
C ALA A 38 45.18 24.10 -29.14
N ILE A 39 45.52 22.93 -29.69
CA ILE A 39 44.56 21.99 -30.27
C ILE A 39 43.63 21.44 -29.19
N LEU A 40 44.14 21.11 -28.00
CA LEU A 40 43.31 20.68 -26.87
C LEU A 40 42.35 21.78 -26.41
N VAL A 41 42.81 23.04 -26.32
CA VAL A 41 41.95 24.18 -26.00
C VAL A 41 40.90 24.40 -27.08
N ILE A 42 41.26 24.32 -28.37
CA ILE A 42 40.34 24.40 -29.50
C ILE A 42 39.32 23.25 -29.42
N VAL A 43 39.75 22.00 -29.26
CA VAL A 43 38.86 20.84 -29.13
C VAL A 43 37.93 20.99 -27.93
N VAL A 44 38.42 21.50 -26.80
CA VAL A 44 37.61 21.73 -25.58
C VAL A 44 36.63 22.88 -25.77
N VAL A 45 37.03 23.98 -26.40
CA VAL A 45 36.17 25.16 -26.65
C VAL A 45 35.10 24.84 -27.69
N PHE A 46 35.45 24.15 -28.78
CA PHE A 46 34.51 23.76 -29.83
C PHE A 46 33.67 22.52 -29.50
N ASN A 47 34.02 21.73 -28.47
CA ASN A 47 33.22 20.58 -27.99
C ASN A 47 32.71 20.73 -26.55
N LEU A 48 32.62 21.95 -26.03
CA LEU A 48 32.25 22.18 -24.63
C LEU A 48 30.91 21.53 -24.25
N SER A 49 29.90 21.63 -25.11
CA SER A 49 28.60 20.98 -24.91
C SER A 49 28.71 19.45 -24.88
N ARG A 50 29.51 18.87 -25.77
CA ARG A 50 29.75 17.42 -25.82
C ARG A 50 30.42 16.92 -24.53
N ILE A 51 31.40 17.66 -24.03
CA ILE A 51 32.10 17.37 -22.76
C ILE A 51 31.12 17.47 -21.59
N ARG A 52 30.31 18.53 -21.51
CA ARG A 52 29.29 18.71 -20.46
C ARG A 52 28.26 17.58 -20.46
N LEU A 53 27.80 17.15 -21.64
CA LEU A 53 26.90 16.02 -21.79
C LEU A 53 27.57 14.70 -21.36
N ALA A 54 28.84 14.49 -21.70
CA ALA A 54 29.60 13.32 -21.24
C ALA A 54 29.73 13.29 -19.71
N PHE A 55 30.02 14.43 -19.07
CA PHE A 55 30.06 14.53 -17.60
C PHE A 55 28.71 14.25 -16.94
N LYS A 56 27.59 14.58 -17.60
CA LYS A 56 26.24 14.17 -17.16
C LYS A 56 25.93 12.69 -17.42
N GLY A 57 26.82 11.95 -18.07
CA GLY A 57 26.67 10.52 -18.31
C GLY A 57 25.82 10.16 -19.53
N TYR A 58 25.69 11.05 -20.51
CA TYR A 58 25.10 10.73 -21.81
C TYR A 58 26.09 9.93 -22.66
N SER A 59 25.61 8.85 -23.29
CA SER A 59 26.38 8.07 -24.26
C SER A 59 26.72 8.92 -25.50
N PHE A 60 27.77 8.53 -26.24
CA PHE A 60 28.16 9.26 -27.46
C PHE A 60 27.01 9.37 -28.47
N SER A 61 26.18 8.33 -28.60
CA SER A 61 25.01 8.36 -29.48
C SER A 61 23.96 9.37 -29.01
N GLN A 62 23.64 9.41 -27.71
CA GLN A 62 22.74 10.42 -27.14
C GLN A 62 23.31 11.84 -27.31
N GLN A 63 24.61 12.03 -27.11
CA GLN A 63 25.27 13.32 -27.32
C GLN A 63 25.09 13.80 -28.75
N SER A 64 25.29 12.93 -29.74
CA SER A 64 25.12 13.30 -31.16
C SER A 64 23.70 13.77 -31.46
N GLU A 65 22.68 13.06 -30.97
CA GLU A 65 21.27 13.47 -31.14
C GLU A 65 20.97 14.82 -30.44
N ILE A 66 21.47 15.03 -29.22
CA ILE A 66 21.27 16.30 -28.49
C ILE A 66 21.95 17.48 -29.20
N LEU A 67 23.12 17.26 -29.80
CA LEU A 67 23.90 18.30 -30.47
C LEU A 67 23.30 18.74 -31.81
N GLU A 68 22.24 18.10 -32.30
CA GLU A 68 21.45 18.56 -33.46
C GLU A 68 20.55 19.77 -33.12
N PHE A 69 20.28 20.03 -31.85
CA PHE A 69 19.49 21.18 -31.43
C PHE A 69 20.26 22.50 -31.47
N THR A 70 19.51 23.61 -31.42
CA THR A 70 20.08 24.95 -31.20
C THR A 70 20.76 25.06 -29.84
N SER A 71 21.74 25.97 -29.72
CA SER A 71 22.50 26.18 -28.48
C SER A 71 21.62 26.44 -27.25
N ASP A 72 20.50 27.16 -27.41
CA ASP A 72 19.55 27.43 -26.32
C ASP A 72 18.88 26.15 -25.81
N LYS A 73 18.44 25.28 -26.73
CA LYS A 73 17.84 23.99 -26.39
C LYS A 73 18.87 23.05 -25.76
N ILE A 74 20.11 23.05 -26.24
CA ILE A 74 21.21 22.28 -25.64
C ILE A 74 21.47 22.76 -24.21
N ASN A 75 21.54 24.08 -23.99
CA ASN A 75 21.75 24.64 -22.65
C ASN A 75 20.59 24.28 -21.70
N MET A 76 19.35 24.25 -22.21
CA MET A 76 18.20 23.81 -21.42
C MET A 76 18.29 22.33 -21.05
N ILE A 77 18.66 21.44 -21.99
CA ILE A 77 18.92 20.02 -21.68
C ILE A 77 20.03 19.88 -20.62
N LEU A 78 21.08 20.69 -20.73
CA LEU A 78 22.17 20.72 -19.76
C LEU A 78 21.75 21.31 -18.40
N SER A 79 20.65 22.04 -18.32
CA SER A 79 20.15 22.58 -17.05
C SER A 79 19.44 21.51 -16.21
N TYR A 80 18.87 20.49 -16.85
CA TYR A 80 18.20 19.38 -16.17
C TYR A 80 19.18 18.34 -15.64
N ASP A 81 18.71 17.52 -14.70
CA ASP A 81 19.36 16.25 -14.40
C ASP A 81 19.40 15.35 -15.63
N LYS A 82 20.20 14.28 -15.57
CA LYS A 82 20.29 13.35 -16.69
C LYS A 82 18.89 12.79 -17.01
N LEU A 83 18.46 13.02 -18.25
CA LEU A 83 17.22 12.50 -18.82
C LEU A 83 17.46 11.07 -19.34
N ASP A 84 16.88 10.08 -18.68
CA ASP A 84 17.09 8.66 -18.99
C ASP A 84 16.49 8.27 -20.35
N HIS A 85 15.36 8.88 -20.71
CA HIS A 85 14.58 8.61 -21.93
C HIS A 85 14.80 9.68 -23.00
N ILE A 86 15.94 10.38 -22.98
CA ILE A 86 16.23 11.51 -23.88
C ILE A 86 15.97 11.22 -25.36
N LYS A 87 16.31 10.01 -25.82
CA LYS A 87 16.10 9.64 -27.24
C LYS A 87 14.63 9.61 -27.60
N ASP A 88 13.80 9.07 -26.71
CA ASP A 88 12.35 9.02 -26.90
C ASP A 88 11.76 10.43 -26.87
N TRP A 89 12.25 11.30 -25.98
CA TRP A 89 11.86 12.71 -25.93
C TRP A 89 12.23 13.47 -27.19
N ILE A 90 13.39 13.19 -27.79
CA ILE A 90 13.79 13.78 -29.08
C ILE A 90 12.91 13.28 -30.22
N SER A 91 12.63 11.97 -30.23
CA SER A 91 11.82 11.31 -31.26
C SER A 91 10.36 11.79 -31.28
N HIS A 92 9.79 12.02 -30.09
CA HIS A 92 8.35 12.28 -29.95
C HIS A 92 8.01 13.70 -29.49
N GLY A 93 8.91 14.35 -28.74
CA GLY A 93 8.72 15.66 -28.14
C GLY A 93 9.39 16.78 -28.95
N THR A 94 8.61 17.80 -29.29
CA THR A 94 9.15 19.00 -29.97
C THR A 94 9.53 20.12 -28.99
N LYS A 95 9.07 20.00 -27.73
CA LYS A 95 9.18 21.03 -26.68
C LYS A 95 10.20 20.61 -25.61
N VAL A 96 11.47 20.89 -25.87
CA VAL A 96 12.59 20.60 -24.93
C VAL A 96 12.35 21.16 -23.52
N LYS A 97 11.57 22.23 -23.39
CA LYS A 97 11.22 22.83 -22.09
C LYS A 97 10.40 21.93 -21.16
N TYR A 98 9.81 20.85 -21.67
CA TYR A 98 9.02 19.89 -20.91
C TYR A 98 9.72 18.53 -20.73
N TYR A 99 10.98 18.39 -21.13
CA TYR A 99 11.66 17.09 -21.05
C TYR A 99 11.82 16.59 -19.60
N ASP A 100 12.09 17.48 -18.65
CA ASP A 100 12.11 17.13 -17.23
C ASP A 100 10.71 16.70 -16.73
N ASP A 101 9.65 17.33 -17.24
CA ASP A 101 8.27 16.96 -16.92
C ASP A 101 7.90 15.60 -17.51
N TYR A 102 8.38 15.27 -18.72
CA TYR A 102 8.20 13.94 -19.31
C TYR A 102 8.87 12.87 -18.44
N GLU A 103 10.09 13.13 -17.95
CA GLU A 103 10.78 12.22 -17.00
C GLU A 103 10.02 12.05 -15.69
N LYS A 104 9.49 13.14 -15.12
CA LYS A 104 8.67 13.06 -13.91
C LYS A 104 7.42 12.22 -14.15
N TYR A 105 6.73 12.44 -15.27
CA TYR A 105 5.47 11.77 -15.59
C TYR A 105 5.65 10.29 -15.89
N ILE A 106 6.68 9.89 -16.67
CA ILE A 106 6.92 8.47 -16.96
C ILE A 106 7.35 7.68 -15.72
N LYS A 107 8.03 8.32 -14.75
CA LYS A 107 8.40 7.68 -13.48
C LYS A 107 7.20 7.26 -12.65
N ILE A 108 6.11 8.03 -12.69
CA ILE A 108 4.86 7.75 -11.96
C ILE A 108 3.88 6.88 -12.78
N HIS A 109 3.93 6.94 -14.12
CA HIS A 109 3.06 6.20 -15.04
C HIS A 109 3.88 5.28 -15.96
N GLN A 110 4.52 4.26 -15.35
CA GLN A 110 5.46 3.37 -16.03
C GLN A 110 4.82 2.46 -17.08
N ASP A 111 3.48 2.38 -17.09
CA ASP A 111 2.68 1.64 -18.06
C ASP A 111 2.49 2.38 -19.39
N LEU A 112 2.78 3.69 -19.43
CA LEU A 112 2.60 4.50 -20.64
C LEU A 112 3.82 4.44 -21.56
N SER A 113 3.56 4.50 -22.87
CA SER A 113 4.61 4.67 -23.86
C SER A 113 5.17 6.10 -23.81
N PRO A 114 6.46 6.33 -24.15
CA PRO A 114 7.01 7.68 -24.22
C PRO A 114 6.21 8.64 -25.12
N LYS A 115 5.65 8.13 -26.23
CA LYS A 115 4.79 8.91 -27.12
C LYS A 115 3.52 9.40 -26.40
N ASP A 116 2.88 8.54 -25.62
CA ASP A 116 1.67 8.88 -24.87
C ASP A 116 1.99 9.84 -23.72
N VAL A 117 3.15 9.68 -23.07
CA VAL A 117 3.66 10.62 -22.06
C VAL A 117 3.82 12.02 -22.66
N VAL A 118 4.52 12.16 -23.79
CA VAL A 118 4.70 13.45 -24.47
C VAL A 118 3.35 14.09 -24.79
N LYS A 119 2.43 13.33 -25.41
CA LYS A 119 1.09 13.82 -25.76
C LYS A 119 0.33 14.31 -24.52
N THR A 120 0.39 13.55 -23.43
CA THR A 120 -0.35 13.82 -22.20
C THR A 120 0.21 15.03 -21.47
N VAL A 121 1.52 15.08 -21.25
CA VAL A 121 2.17 16.22 -20.58
C VAL A 121 2.03 17.49 -21.40
N ASP A 122 2.19 17.43 -22.72
CA ASP A 122 1.98 18.60 -23.59
C ASP A 122 0.55 19.16 -23.46
N ASN A 123 -0.45 18.28 -23.40
CA ASN A 123 -1.84 18.65 -23.19
C ASN A 123 -2.05 19.29 -21.82
N ILE A 124 -1.52 18.68 -20.75
CA ILE A 124 -1.56 19.21 -19.38
C ILE A 124 -0.98 20.63 -19.34
N MET A 125 0.24 20.78 -19.86
CA MET A 125 0.99 22.04 -19.82
C MET A 125 0.32 23.15 -20.63
N ALA A 126 -0.29 22.80 -21.77
CA ALA A 126 -0.94 23.78 -22.64
C ALA A 126 -2.32 24.20 -22.10
N ASN A 127 -3.12 23.25 -21.60
CA ASN A 127 -4.56 23.46 -21.43
C ASN A 127 -5.01 23.52 -19.95
N TYR A 128 -4.21 23.00 -19.01
CA TYR A 128 -4.66 22.80 -17.62
C TYR A 128 -3.84 23.60 -16.60
N MET A 129 -2.56 23.84 -16.87
CA MET A 129 -1.67 24.48 -15.90
C MET A 129 -2.10 25.89 -15.48
N SER A 130 -2.65 26.70 -16.39
CA SER A 130 -3.11 28.05 -16.03
C SER A 130 -4.30 27.99 -15.06
N GLY A 131 -5.33 27.21 -15.39
CA GLY A 131 -6.52 27.06 -14.55
C GLY A 131 -6.18 26.46 -13.18
N LEU A 132 -5.26 25.49 -13.11
CA LEU A 132 -4.79 24.95 -11.84
C LEU A 132 -4.02 26.00 -11.02
N LYS A 133 -3.17 26.83 -11.65
CA LYS A 133 -2.48 27.92 -10.96
C LYS A 133 -3.45 28.97 -10.40
N GLU A 134 -4.48 29.32 -11.16
CA GLU A 134 -5.56 30.23 -10.71
C GLU A 134 -6.31 29.68 -9.48
N LEU A 135 -6.46 28.35 -9.40
CA LEU A 135 -7.02 27.65 -8.24
C LEU A 135 -6.03 27.42 -7.09
N GLY A 136 -4.84 28.02 -7.15
CA GLY A 136 -3.84 27.98 -6.09
C GLY A 136 -2.99 26.70 -6.05
N TYR A 137 -2.93 25.94 -7.14
CA TYR A 137 -2.02 24.79 -7.22
C TYR A 137 -0.59 25.27 -7.50
N SER A 138 0.33 24.98 -6.58
CA SER A 138 1.77 25.05 -6.88
C SER A 138 2.16 23.94 -7.86
N GLU A 139 3.31 24.06 -8.51
CA GLU A 139 3.82 23.00 -9.40
C GLU A 139 3.92 21.65 -8.69
N ASN A 140 4.41 21.64 -7.45
CA ASN A 140 4.47 20.43 -6.62
C ASN A 140 3.08 19.85 -6.32
N ASN A 141 2.08 20.70 -6.12
CA ASN A 141 0.70 20.26 -5.88
C ASN A 141 0.11 19.60 -7.14
N VAL A 142 0.40 20.15 -8.32
CA VAL A 142 -0.04 19.54 -9.59
C VAL A 142 0.58 18.15 -9.74
N TRP A 143 1.88 18.01 -9.51
CA TRP A 143 2.55 16.70 -9.58
C TRP A 143 2.02 15.69 -8.55
N ASP A 144 1.60 16.15 -7.37
CA ASP A 144 0.95 15.30 -6.38
C ASP A 144 -0.40 14.76 -6.87
N VAL A 145 -1.22 15.60 -7.51
CA VAL A 145 -2.50 15.22 -8.12
C VAL A 145 -2.29 14.26 -9.29
N LEU A 146 -1.32 14.54 -10.15
CA LEU A 146 -1.02 13.73 -11.35
C LEU A 146 -0.56 12.30 -11.05
N LYS A 147 -0.21 11.96 -9.79
CA LYS A 147 0.05 10.57 -9.39
C LYS A 147 -1.16 9.66 -9.58
N THR A 148 -2.37 10.21 -9.55
CA THR A 148 -3.61 9.42 -9.58
C THR A 148 -4.71 10.01 -10.46
N ALA A 149 -4.66 11.30 -10.79
CA ALA A 149 -5.67 11.96 -11.61
C ALA A 149 -5.52 11.64 -13.10
N SER A 150 -6.65 11.46 -13.79
CA SER A 150 -6.72 11.50 -15.25
C SER A 150 -6.88 12.94 -15.77
N ILE A 151 -6.86 13.13 -17.10
CA ILE A 151 -7.15 14.43 -17.72
C ILE A 151 -8.58 14.88 -17.40
N GLU A 152 -9.54 13.96 -17.44
CA GLU A 152 -10.94 14.25 -17.11
C GLU A 152 -11.11 14.65 -15.64
N ASP A 153 -10.23 14.17 -14.74
CA ASP A 153 -10.22 14.61 -13.35
C ASP A 153 -9.69 16.04 -13.21
N LEU A 154 -8.66 16.43 -13.98
CA LEU A 154 -8.18 17.82 -14.02
C LEU A 154 -9.25 18.76 -14.57
N GLU A 155 -9.92 18.39 -15.67
CA GLU A 155 -11.06 19.12 -16.24
C GLU A 155 -12.16 19.30 -15.18
N TYR A 156 -12.48 18.24 -14.45
CA TYR A 156 -13.47 18.28 -13.39
C TYR A 156 -13.08 19.23 -12.25
N LEU A 157 -11.83 19.17 -11.77
CA LEU A 157 -11.32 20.05 -10.72
C LEU A 157 -11.40 21.54 -11.14
N ILE A 158 -10.99 21.85 -12.37
CA ILE A 158 -11.02 23.22 -12.89
C ILE A 158 -12.46 23.70 -13.08
N SER A 159 -13.32 22.90 -13.71
CA SER A 159 -14.72 23.29 -13.96
C SER A 159 -15.52 23.50 -12.68
N LYS A 160 -15.20 22.75 -11.62
CA LYS A 160 -15.81 22.90 -10.29
C LYS A 160 -15.11 23.90 -9.38
N GLN A 161 -14.03 24.52 -9.84
CA GLN A 161 -13.25 25.51 -9.09
C GLN A 161 -12.71 24.97 -7.75
N TYR A 162 -12.31 23.70 -7.72
CA TYR A 162 -11.79 23.07 -6.50
C TYR A 162 -10.31 23.38 -6.31
N SER A 163 -9.99 24.17 -5.27
CA SER A 163 -8.61 24.47 -4.89
C SER A 163 -7.87 23.24 -4.34
N TYR A 164 -6.54 23.25 -4.40
CA TYR A 164 -5.74 22.16 -3.81
C TYR A 164 -6.01 21.99 -2.31
N SER A 165 -6.15 23.11 -1.58
CA SER A 165 -6.43 23.10 -0.14
C SER A 165 -7.76 22.41 0.20
N THR A 166 -8.74 22.52 -0.71
CA THR A 166 -10.06 21.88 -0.58
C THR A 166 -9.97 20.36 -0.77
N ILE A 167 -9.23 19.89 -1.78
CA ILE A 167 -9.20 18.45 -2.13
C ILE A 167 -8.20 17.65 -1.29
N LYS A 168 -7.11 18.27 -0.85
CA LYS A 168 -5.99 17.59 -0.18
C LYS A 168 -6.42 16.71 1.01
N PRO A 169 -7.30 17.15 1.92
CA PRO A 169 -7.72 16.29 3.03
C PRO A 169 -8.41 15.00 2.57
N TYR A 170 -9.23 15.07 1.50
CA TYR A 170 -9.95 13.92 0.95
C TYR A 170 -9.01 12.97 0.18
N MET A 171 -8.05 13.51 -0.58
CA MET A 171 -7.06 12.71 -1.33
C MET A 171 -6.23 11.78 -0.44
N SER A 172 -6.06 12.13 0.84
CA SER A 172 -5.33 11.29 1.79
C SER A 172 -6.10 10.04 2.26
N VAL A 173 -7.38 9.95 1.93
CA VAL A 173 -8.26 8.84 2.34
C VAL A 173 -8.28 7.75 1.27
N TYR A 174 -8.26 6.50 1.72
CA TYR A 174 -8.37 5.34 0.84
C TYR A 174 -9.69 5.35 0.05
N GLY A 175 -9.65 5.02 -1.24
CA GLY A 175 -10.84 4.98 -2.10
C GLY A 175 -11.34 6.36 -2.55
N PHE A 176 -10.55 7.43 -2.37
CA PHE A 176 -10.83 8.75 -2.93
C PHE A 176 -10.94 8.71 -4.47
N LYS A 177 -11.91 9.44 -5.01
CA LYS A 177 -12.11 9.68 -6.45
C LYS A 177 -12.41 11.15 -6.68
N PHE A 178 -11.70 11.79 -7.62
CA PHE A 178 -11.86 13.22 -7.90
C PHE A 178 -13.31 13.59 -8.25
N LYS A 179 -13.97 12.77 -9.07
CA LYS A 179 -15.35 13.03 -9.54
C LYS A 179 -16.42 12.96 -8.45
N ASP A 180 -16.10 12.43 -7.27
CA ASP A 180 -17.01 12.30 -6.13
C ASP A 180 -16.85 13.45 -5.10
N MET A 181 -16.03 14.47 -5.40
CA MET A 181 -15.74 15.59 -4.47
C MET A 181 -16.98 16.30 -3.95
N GLU A 182 -17.99 16.52 -4.80
CA GLU A 182 -19.22 17.19 -4.39
C GLU A 182 -19.97 16.37 -3.31
N GLN A 183 -20.01 15.05 -3.47
CA GLN A 183 -20.62 14.13 -2.52
C GLN A 183 -19.81 14.06 -1.23
N TYR A 184 -18.48 14.07 -1.32
CA TYR A 184 -17.61 14.11 -0.15
C TYR A 184 -17.81 15.39 0.68
N ILE A 185 -17.90 16.56 0.04
CA ILE A 185 -18.16 17.82 0.74
C ILE A 185 -19.51 17.79 1.46
N LYS A 186 -20.56 17.25 0.81
CA LYS A 186 -21.88 17.08 1.42
C LYS A 186 -21.85 16.13 2.62
N ALA A 187 -21.15 14.99 2.51
CA ALA A 187 -21.00 14.04 3.60
C ALA A 187 -20.11 14.57 4.74
N TYR A 188 -19.12 15.42 4.44
CA TYR A 188 -18.28 16.07 5.44
C TYR A 188 -19.09 17.09 6.26
N ALA A 189 -20.01 17.84 5.64
CA ALA A 189 -20.81 18.83 6.34
C ALA A 189 -21.57 18.25 7.57
N SER A 190 -22.01 16.98 7.49
CA SER A 190 -22.68 16.30 8.60
C SER A 190 -21.72 15.52 9.51
N SER A 191 -20.71 14.86 8.95
CA SER A 191 -19.81 13.98 9.73
C SER A 191 -18.62 14.69 10.36
N GLN A 192 -18.23 15.85 9.83
CA GLN A 192 -17.01 16.60 10.17
C GLN A 192 -15.74 15.71 10.15
N ASN A 193 -15.74 14.67 9.32
CA ASN A 193 -14.64 13.71 9.22
C ASN A 193 -14.40 13.31 7.76
N TYR A 194 -13.22 13.64 7.24
CA TYR A 194 -12.84 13.35 5.85
C TYR A 194 -12.87 11.86 5.52
N SER A 195 -12.38 11.01 6.43
CA SER A 195 -12.38 9.55 6.26
C SER A 195 -13.80 9.01 6.12
N TYR A 196 -14.70 9.42 7.01
CA TYR A 196 -16.09 9.03 6.97
C TYR A 196 -16.77 9.50 5.67
N ALA A 197 -16.55 10.77 5.29
CA ALA A 197 -17.12 11.34 4.07
C ALA A 197 -16.72 10.60 2.80
N VAL A 198 -15.42 10.32 2.62
CA VAL A 198 -14.92 9.57 1.46
C VAL A 198 -15.42 8.15 1.49
N LEU A 199 -15.20 7.43 2.60
CA LEU A 199 -15.45 6.00 2.66
C LEU A 199 -16.94 5.64 2.58
N THR A 200 -17.83 6.44 3.16
CA THR A 200 -19.29 6.21 3.04
C THR A 200 -19.84 6.61 1.67
N THR A 201 -19.18 7.52 0.95
CA THR A 201 -19.55 7.87 -0.41
C THR A 201 -19.06 6.81 -1.40
N THR A 202 -17.79 6.40 -1.30
CA THR A 202 -17.18 5.39 -2.19
C THR A 202 -17.71 3.98 -1.92
N TYR A 203 -17.91 3.63 -0.65
CA TYR A 203 -18.35 2.30 -0.21
C TYR A 203 -19.60 2.39 0.68
N PRO A 204 -20.73 2.87 0.13
CA PRO A 204 -21.93 3.16 0.93
C PRO A 204 -22.53 1.93 1.60
N PHE A 205 -22.21 0.74 1.10
CA PHE A 205 -22.69 -0.52 1.66
C PHE A 205 -22.12 -0.85 3.06
N ILE A 206 -21.08 -0.14 3.49
CA ILE A 206 -20.48 -0.33 4.81
C ILE A 206 -21.45 0.08 5.92
N ILE A 207 -22.32 1.06 5.68
CA ILE A 207 -23.36 1.49 6.64
C ILE A 207 -24.78 1.13 6.22
N ASP A 208 -24.95 0.60 5.01
CA ASP A 208 -26.26 0.24 4.46
C ASP A 208 -26.15 -0.94 3.49
N VAL A 209 -26.39 -2.15 3.98
CA VAL A 209 -26.25 -3.39 3.19
C VAL A 209 -27.17 -3.47 1.97
N SER A 210 -28.18 -2.61 1.85
CA SER A 210 -29.02 -2.51 0.65
C SER A 210 -28.29 -1.87 -0.54
N LYS A 211 -27.22 -1.12 -0.28
CA LYS A 211 -26.43 -0.40 -1.30
C LYS A 211 -25.27 -1.20 -1.88
N ILE A 212 -25.26 -2.53 -1.69
CA ILE A 212 -24.24 -3.40 -2.29
C ILE A 212 -24.45 -3.45 -3.81
N LYS A 213 -23.47 -2.91 -4.55
CA LYS A 213 -23.41 -2.99 -6.02
C LYS A 213 -22.34 -3.96 -6.52
N SER A 214 -21.23 -4.02 -5.79
CA SER A 214 -20.08 -4.87 -6.07
C SER A 214 -19.65 -5.60 -4.80
N SER A 215 -18.87 -6.66 -4.97
CA SER A 215 -18.20 -7.36 -3.88
C SER A 215 -16.70 -7.24 -4.02
N TYR A 216 -15.98 -7.28 -2.91
CA TYR A 216 -14.54 -7.07 -2.88
C TYR A 216 -13.85 -8.15 -2.08
N THR A 217 -12.72 -8.64 -2.58
CA THR A 217 -11.83 -9.56 -1.87
C THR A 217 -10.79 -8.78 -1.09
N ILE A 218 -10.70 -9.05 0.22
CA ILE A 218 -9.72 -8.50 1.14
C ILE A 218 -8.32 -9.04 0.81
N GLN A 219 -7.33 -8.14 0.72
CA GLN A 219 -5.96 -8.46 0.33
C GLN A 219 -5.01 -8.58 1.53
N ASN A 220 -5.39 -8.07 2.69
CA ASN A 220 -4.61 -8.11 3.93
C ASN A 220 -5.42 -8.73 5.10
N PRO A 221 -5.91 -9.97 4.96
CA PRO A 221 -6.87 -10.56 5.90
C PRO A 221 -6.33 -10.80 7.31
N ALA A 222 -5.02 -10.72 7.53
CA ALA A 222 -4.37 -10.94 8.83
C ALA A 222 -4.40 -9.72 9.77
N GLU A 223 -4.88 -8.55 9.34
CA GLU A 223 -4.98 -7.39 10.24
C GLU A 223 -6.12 -7.56 11.26
N TYR A 224 -5.90 -7.17 12.52
CA TYR A 224 -6.93 -7.31 13.57
C TYR A 224 -8.20 -6.51 13.28
N LEU A 225 -8.04 -5.37 12.62
CA LEU A 225 -9.12 -4.46 12.23
C LEU A 225 -9.73 -4.78 10.87
N THR A 226 -9.38 -5.93 10.26
CA THR A 226 -9.99 -6.35 9.00
C THR A 226 -11.51 -6.42 9.15
N LEU A 227 -12.22 -5.53 8.45
CA LEU A 227 -13.67 -5.52 8.40
C LEU A 227 -14.14 -6.58 7.41
N VAL A 228 -14.77 -7.63 7.93
CA VAL A 228 -15.38 -8.72 7.14
C VAL A 228 -16.89 -8.56 7.28
N LYS A 229 -17.59 -8.44 6.15
CA LYS A 229 -19.05 -8.33 6.12
C LYS A 229 -19.57 -8.59 4.70
N LYS A 230 -20.89 -8.59 4.51
CA LYS A 230 -21.49 -8.64 3.17
C LYS A 230 -20.93 -7.51 2.30
N GLY A 231 -20.32 -7.86 1.16
CA GLY A 231 -19.59 -6.95 0.27
C GLY A 231 -18.06 -6.92 0.48
N LEU A 232 -17.56 -7.33 1.65
CA LEU A 232 -16.12 -7.45 1.97
C LEU A 232 -15.77 -8.90 2.36
N LEU A 233 -15.23 -9.65 1.41
CA LEU A 233 -14.99 -11.08 1.53
C LEU A 233 -13.52 -11.37 1.86
N LEU A 234 -13.29 -12.29 2.77
CA LEU A 234 -12.00 -12.95 2.95
C LEU A 234 -11.71 -13.87 1.74
N PRO A 235 -10.43 -14.02 1.36
CA PRO A 235 -10.02 -15.03 0.40
C PRO A 235 -10.42 -16.43 0.85
N SER A 236 -10.82 -17.28 -0.08
CA SER A 236 -11.16 -18.68 0.21
C SER A 236 -9.98 -19.51 0.73
N THR A 237 -8.76 -19.06 0.42
CA THR A 237 -7.50 -19.68 0.84
C THR A 237 -6.96 -19.12 2.16
N TYR A 238 -7.62 -18.12 2.75
CA TYR A 238 -7.11 -17.49 3.97
C TYR A 238 -7.36 -18.36 5.20
N GLU A 239 -6.27 -18.68 5.88
CA GLU A 239 -6.20 -19.32 7.19
C GLU A 239 -5.15 -18.58 8.04
N PRO A 240 -5.47 -18.16 9.28
CA PRO A 240 -4.50 -17.54 10.16
C PRO A 240 -3.35 -18.51 10.50
N LYS A 241 -2.11 -18.01 10.50
CA LYS A 241 -0.90 -18.83 10.73
C LYS A 241 -0.58 -19.08 12.21
N ASP A 242 -1.27 -18.37 13.10
CA ASP A 242 -0.99 -18.25 14.52
C ASP A 242 -2.17 -18.74 15.38
N LEU A 243 -2.94 -19.70 14.86
CA LEU A 243 -4.04 -20.33 15.59
C LEU A 243 -3.50 -21.14 16.79
N VAL A 244 -4.15 -20.98 17.93
CA VAL A 244 -3.85 -21.68 19.18
C VAL A 244 -5.10 -22.44 19.62
N THR A 245 -4.92 -23.71 19.95
CA THR A 245 -5.96 -24.54 20.55
C THR A 245 -6.03 -24.25 22.06
N PRO A 246 -7.19 -23.81 22.59
CA PRO A 246 -7.32 -23.49 24.00
C PRO A 246 -7.34 -24.74 24.89
N ASP A 247 -6.94 -24.58 26.15
CA ASP A 247 -7.11 -25.63 27.17
C ASP A 247 -8.59 -25.97 27.38
N LYS A 248 -8.88 -27.24 27.70
CA LYS A 248 -10.25 -27.75 27.90
C LYS A 248 -11.06 -26.99 28.97
N LYS A 249 -10.39 -26.40 29.97
CA LYS A 249 -11.05 -25.62 31.02
C LYS A 249 -11.69 -24.32 30.51
N TYR A 250 -11.30 -23.89 29.32
CA TYR A 250 -11.78 -22.67 28.68
C TYR A 250 -12.94 -22.90 27.70
N THR A 251 -13.26 -24.16 27.38
CA THR A 251 -14.23 -24.52 26.33
C THR A 251 -15.53 -25.05 26.94
N ALA A 252 -16.66 -24.68 26.37
CA ALA A 252 -18.00 -25.08 26.82
C ALA A 252 -18.25 -26.59 26.68
N TYR A 253 -17.72 -27.20 25.62
CA TYR A 253 -17.89 -28.62 25.34
C TYR A 253 -16.53 -29.28 25.05
N LYS A 254 -16.51 -30.61 25.18
CA LYS A 254 -15.33 -31.39 24.79
C LYS A 254 -15.04 -31.15 23.30
N MET A 255 -13.80 -30.80 22.98
CA MET A 255 -13.36 -30.68 21.59
C MET A 255 -13.61 -31.99 20.84
N ASN A 256 -14.29 -31.92 19.70
CA ASN A 256 -14.41 -33.04 18.80
C ASN A 256 -13.05 -33.25 18.12
N LYS A 257 -12.52 -34.48 18.18
CA LYS A 257 -11.25 -34.83 17.50
C LYS A 257 -11.33 -34.59 15.98
N ASP A 258 -12.53 -34.64 15.40
CA ASP A 258 -12.78 -34.46 13.98
C ASP A 258 -13.01 -32.99 13.57
N GLN A 259 -13.18 -32.08 14.54
CA GLN A 259 -13.39 -30.63 14.32
C GLN A 259 -12.64 -29.80 15.38
N PRO A 260 -11.30 -29.91 15.50
CA PRO A 260 -10.54 -29.18 16.52
C PRO A 260 -10.52 -27.66 16.30
N SER A 261 -10.88 -27.18 15.11
CA SER A 261 -10.83 -25.77 14.73
C SER A 261 -11.83 -24.90 15.47
N ASP A 262 -12.97 -25.45 15.89
CA ASP A 262 -14.11 -24.67 16.38
C ASP A 262 -13.82 -23.84 17.63
N TYR A 263 -12.73 -24.09 18.35
CA TYR A 263 -12.31 -23.30 19.51
C TYR A 263 -10.99 -22.57 19.30
N GLN A 264 -10.31 -22.75 18.17
CA GLN A 264 -9.02 -22.11 17.95
C GLN A 264 -9.19 -20.60 17.81
N LEU A 265 -8.29 -19.84 18.42
CA LEU A 265 -8.20 -18.40 18.23
C LEU A 265 -6.81 -18.04 17.73
N ARG A 266 -6.67 -16.89 17.08
CA ARG A 266 -5.33 -16.33 16.91
C ARG A 266 -4.68 -16.08 18.26
N LYS A 267 -3.36 -16.29 18.36
CA LYS A 267 -2.58 -16.23 19.61
C LYS A 267 -2.93 -15.02 20.50
N GLU A 268 -2.93 -13.82 19.93
CA GLU A 268 -3.24 -12.59 20.68
C GLU A 268 -4.69 -12.54 21.20
N ALA A 269 -5.65 -13.05 20.42
CA ALA A 269 -7.04 -13.16 20.88
C ALA A 269 -7.18 -14.22 21.98
N TYR A 270 -6.43 -15.34 21.90
CA TYR A 270 -6.40 -16.37 22.94
C TYR A 270 -5.82 -15.84 24.26
N GLU A 271 -4.70 -15.11 24.21
CA GLU A 271 -4.06 -14.51 25.39
C GLU A 271 -4.98 -13.47 26.05
N ALA A 272 -5.62 -12.63 25.24
CA ALA A 272 -6.62 -11.66 25.70
C ALA A 272 -7.83 -12.33 26.34
N TYR A 273 -8.36 -13.40 25.72
CA TYR A 273 -9.46 -14.17 26.27
C TYR A 273 -9.07 -14.84 27.60
N THR A 274 -7.86 -15.38 27.70
CA THR A 274 -7.37 -16.00 28.94
C THR A 274 -7.31 -14.99 30.09
N GLN A 275 -6.88 -13.75 29.83
CA GLN A 275 -6.93 -12.66 30.82
C GLN A 275 -8.37 -12.35 31.23
N LEU A 276 -9.26 -12.18 30.24
CA LEU A 276 -10.69 -11.92 30.46
C LEU A 276 -11.32 -13.01 31.32
N TYR A 277 -11.07 -14.28 30.98
CA TYR A 277 -11.55 -15.44 31.73
C TYR A 277 -11.07 -15.42 33.18
N ASN A 278 -9.78 -15.22 33.42
CA ASN A 278 -9.20 -15.28 34.76
C ASN A 278 -9.74 -14.17 35.66
N ASP A 279 -9.89 -12.96 35.13
CA ASP A 279 -10.41 -11.83 35.90
C ASP A 279 -11.92 -11.96 36.16
N ALA A 280 -12.70 -12.44 35.19
CA ALA A 280 -14.10 -12.77 35.40
C ALA A 280 -14.27 -13.86 36.47
N ASN A 281 -13.44 -14.89 36.42
CA ASN A 281 -13.53 -16.03 37.34
C ASN A 281 -13.17 -15.64 38.78
N LYS A 282 -12.26 -14.68 38.99
CA LYS A 282 -12.00 -14.09 40.32
C LYS A 282 -13.24 -13.38 40.90
N GLU A 283 -14.11 -12.85 40.04
CA GLU A 283 -15.38 -12.22 40.41
C GLU A 283 -16.55 -13.21 40.45
N GLY A 284 -16.31 -14.52 40.26
CA GLY A 284 -17.34 -15.56 40.29
C GLY A 284 -18.11 -15.72 38.97
N TYR A 285 -17.60 -15.19 37.86
CA TYR A 285 -18.19 -15.32 36.53
C TYR A 285 -17.38 -16.28 35.67
N THR A 286 -17.95 -17.44 35.31
CA THR A 286 -17.29 -18.43 34.44
C THR A 286 -17.78 -18.29 33.00
N ILE A 287 -16.96 -17.63 32.18
CA ILE A 287 -17.21 -17.44 30.74
C ILE A 287 -16.47 -18.53 29.98
N LEU A 288 -17.07 -19.12 28.96
CA LEU A 288 -16.49 -20.22 28.19
C LEU A 288 -16.56 -19.94 26.70
N LEU A 289 -15.60 -20.46 25.94
CA LEU A 289 -15.64 -20.47 24.48
C LEU A 289 -16.70 -21.47 24.02
N ASN A 290 -17.63 -21.02 23.18
CA ASN A 290 -18.62 -21.86 22.51
C ASN A 290 -18.22 -22.13 21.04
N SER A 291 -17.70 -21.12 20.34
CA SER A 291 -17.13 -21.27 19.00
C SER A 291 -16.12 -20.14 18.72
N ALA A 292 -15.16 -20.34 17.82
CA ALA A 292 -14.13 -19.39 17.44
C ALA A 292 -13.73 -19.61 15.96
N TYR A 293 -12.51 -20.03 15.65
CA TYR A 293 -12.09 -20.17 14.25
C TYR A 293 -12.95 -21.17 13.47
N ARG A 294 -13.35 -20.77 12.27
CA ARG A 294 -14.02 -21.64 11.30
C ARG A 294 -13.45 -21.44 9.92
N SER A 295 -12.86 -22.48 9.36
CA SER A 295 -12.27 -22.41 8.01
C SER A 295 -13.33 -22.06 6.96
N TYR A 296 -12.88 -21.49 5.83
CA TYR A 296 -13.75 -21.23 4.68
C TYR A 296 -14.49 -22.49 4.22
N LYS A 297 -13.79 -23.64 4.15
CA LYS A 297 -14.36 -24.92 3.72
C LYS A 297 -15.45 -25.41 4.68
N THR A 298 -15.24 -25.27 5.98
CA THR A 298 -16.26 -25.61 6.99
C THR A 298 -17.48 -24.70 6.86
N GLN A 299 -17.28 -23.39 6.69
CA GLN A 299 -18.38 -22.44 6.46
C GLN A 299 -19.15 -22.75 5.16
N GLN A 300 -18.46 -23.16 4.10
CA GLN A 300 -19.09 -23.59 2.84
C GLN A 300 -19.96 -24.82 3.00
N LYS A 301 -19.46 -25.84 3.71
CA LYS A 301 -20.23 -27.04 4.00
C LYS A 301 -21.49 -26.70 4.81
N LEU A 302 -21.34 -25.92 5.89
CA LEU A 302 -22.46 -25.47 6.73
C LEU A 302 -23.51 -24.71 5.92
N TYR A 303 -23.07 -23.75 5.10
CA TYR A 303 -23.98 -22.96 4.26
C TYR A 303 -24.73 -23.85 3.27
N GLN A 304 -24.06 -24.81 2.63
CA GLN A 304 -24.68 -25.73 1.68
C GLN A 304 -25.70 -26.67 2.35
N GLU A 305 -25.41 -27.15 3.55
CA GLU A 305 -26.33 -28.00 4.33
C GLU A 305 -27.63 -27.24 4.67
N ILE A 306 -27.51 -25.99 5.12
CA ILE A 306 -28.66 -25.12 5.43
C ILE A 306 -29.44 -24.75 4.16
N LEU A 307 -28.72 -24.45 3.07
CA LEU A 307 -29.32 -24.19 1.76
C LEU A 307 -30.16 -25.38 1.29
N ASN A 308 -29.63 -26.60 1.40
CA ASN A 308 -30.32 -27.82 1.00
C ASN A 308 -31.52 -28.14 1.89
N LYS A 309 -31.42 -27.84 3.20
CA LYS A 309 -32.45 -28.20 4.18
C LYS A 309 -33.60 -27.19 4.28
N TYR A 310 -33.31 -25.90 4.16
CA TYR A 310 -34.27 -24.82 4.44
C TYR A 310 -34.43 -23.81 3.29
N GLY A 311 -33.67 -23.96 2.20
CA GLY A 311 -33.78 -23.11 1.01
C GLY A 311 -32.93 -21.83 1.06
N GLY A 312 -32.86 -21.16 -0.10
CA GLY A 312 -31.88 -20.08 -0.34
C GLY A 312 -32.13 -18.77 0.39
N LEU A 313 -33.39 -18.41 0.66
CA LEU A 313 -33.72 -17.21 1.44
C LEU A 313 -33.29 -17.42 2.90
N TYR A 314 -33.70 -18.54 3.50
CA TYR A 314 -33.34 -18.90 4.87
C TYR A 314 -31.83 -18.97 5.08
N ALA A 315 -31.10 -19.64 4.17
CA ALA A 315 -29.64 -19.74 4.27
C ALA A 315 -28.95 -18.37 4.23
N LYS A 316 -29.41 -17.45 3.38
CA LYS A 316 -28.83 -16.10 3.25
C LYS A 316 -29.10 -15.21 4.47
N GLU A 317 -30.21 -15.41 5.16
CA GLU A 317 -30.61 -14.61 6.33
C GLU A 317 -29.97 -15.12 7.62
N HIS A 318 -29.79 -16.43 7.76
CA HIS A 318 -29.38 -17.04 9.03
C HIS A 318 -27.94 -17.53 9.07
N VAL A 319 -27.26 -17.66 7.92
CA VAL A 319 -25.88 -18.17 7.87
C VAL A 319 -25.01 -17.30 6.99
N ALA A 320 -23.90 -16.83 7.55
CA ALA A 320 -22.88 -16.12 6.81
C ALA A 320 -22.43 -16.95 5.58
N GLN A 321 -22.40 -16.34 4.40
CA GLN A 321 -21.79 -16.97 3.24
C GLN A 321 -20.29 -17.23 3.49
N PRO A 322 -19.69 -18.21 2.80
CA PRO A 322 -18.24 -18.42 2.88
C PRO A 322 -17.48 -17.14 2.52
N GLY A 323 -16.48 -16.80 3.32
CA GLY A 323 -15.70 -15.57 3.16
C GLY A 323 -16.27 -14.33 3.85
N ILE A 324 -17.53 -14.33 4.32
CA ILE A 324 -18.09 -13.18 5.07
C ILE A 324 -18.24 -13.42 6.58
N SER A 325 -17.80 -14.58 7.07
CA SER A 325 -17.84 -14.93 8.49
C SER A 325 -16.59 -14.42 9.22
N GLU A 326 -16.77 -13.65 10.30
CA GLU A 326 -15.64 -13.19 11.11
C GLU A 326 -14.91 -14.35 11.81
N HIS A 327 -15.57 -15.50 11.99
CA HIS A 327 -14.92 -16.71 12.52
C HIS A 327 -13.73 -17.16 11.67
N GLN A 328 -13.74 -16.94 10.35
CA GLN A 328 -12.59 -17.30 9.50
C GLN A 328 -11.33 -16.47 9.83
N THR A 329 -11.47 -15.32 10.49
CA THR A 329 -10.33 -14.53 10.95
C THR A 329 -9.61 -15.14 12.17
N GLY A 330 -10.26 -16.06 12.89
CA GLY A 330 -9.81 -16.52 14.20
C GLY A 330 -9.83 -15.43 15.29
N LEU A 331 -10.52 -14.30 15.02
CA LEU A 331 -10.71 -13.18 15.95
C LEU A 331 -12.17 -13.01 16.38
N GLY A 332 -13.12 -13.59 15.63
CA GLY A 332 -14.52 -13.71 16.03
C GLY A 332 -14.70 -14.91 16.95
N VAL A 333 -15.41 -14.69 18.07
CA VAL A 333 -15.57 -15.67 19.15
C VAL A 333 -16.99 -15.61 19.69
N ASP A 334 -17.60 -16.77 19.84
CA ASP A 334 -18.87 -16.93 20.54
C ASP A 334 -18.57 -17.34 21.99
N PHE A 335 -18.99 -16.51 22.93
CA PHE A 335 -18.95 -16.84 24.35
C PHE A 335 -20.26 -17.47 24.83
N THR A 336 -20.14 -18.28 25.87
CA THR A 336 -21.24 -18.77 26.69
C THR A 336 -20.83 -18.72 28.16
N SER A 337 -21.68 -19.19 29.06
CA SER A 337 -21.37 -19.29 30.48
C SER A 337 -21.58 -20.70 31.00
N GLN A 338 -20.96 -21.02 32.13
CA GLN A 338 -21.17 -22.32 32.79
C GLN A 338 -22.66 -22.53 33.11
N SER A 339 -23.40 -21.48 33.46
CA SER A 339 -24.84 -21.59 33.72
C SER A 339 -25.67 -22.01 32.50
N VAL A 340 -25.25 -21.65 31.28
CA VAL A 340 -25.88 -22.12 30.03
C VAL A 340 -25.49 -23.57 29.75
N VAL A 341 -24.20 -23.91 29.92
CA VAL A 341 -23.71 -25.30 29.76
C VAL A 341 -24.44 -26.26 30.70
N ASP A 342 -24.67 -25.84 31.93
CA ASP A 342 -25.42 -26.58 32.96
C ASP A 342 -26.95 -26.55 32.75
N LYS A 343 -27.44 -25.87 31.70
CA LYS A 343 -28.87 -25.67 31.40
C LYS A 343 -29.65 -24.94 32.50
N LYS A 344 -28.98 -24.18 33.37
CA LYS A 344 -29.59 -23.28 34.38
C LYS A 344 -30.11 -21.98 33.75
N ARG A 345 -29.61 -21.65 32.56
CA ARG A 345 -30.02 -20.54 31.71
C ARG A 345 -30.15 -21.03 30.28
N LEU A 346 -31.10 -20.46 29.53
CA LEU A 346 -31.37 -20.88 28.14
C LEU A 346 -30.37 -20.27 27.16
N VAL A 347 -30.05 -18.99 27.34
CA VAL A 347 -29.20 -18.22 26.43
C VAL A 347 -28.18 -17.39 27.20
N PHE A 348 -27.02 -17.14 26.58
CA PHE A 348 -25.93 -16.39 27.20
C PHE A 348 -26.33 -14.95 27.53
N GLY A 349 -27.14 -14.29 26.69
CA GLY A 349 -27.59 -12.90 26.89
C GLY A 349 -28.33 -12.63 28.20
N ASP A 350 -28.93 -13.66 28.81
CA ASP A 350 -29.72 -13.54 30.06
C ASP A 350 -28.90 -13.83 31.32
N THR A 351 -27.57 -13.96 31.16
CA THR A 351 -26.66 -14.37 32.25
C THR A 351 -25.95 -13.18 32.87
N LYS A 352 -25.51 -13.34 34.13
CA LYS A 352 -24.73 -12.30 34.81
C LYS A 352 -23.33 -12.18 34.19
N GLU A 353 -22.82 -13.28 33.66
CA GLU A 353 -21.56 -13.37 32.91
C GLU A 353 -21.62 -12.52 31.65
N TYR A 354 -22.70 -12.57 30.86
CA TYR A 354 -22.87 -11.67 29.72
C TYR A 354 -22.82 -10.19 30.12
N GLN A 355 -23.55 -9.81 31.18
CA GLN A 355 -23.54 -8.43 31.67
C GLN A 355 -22.13 -7.99 32.09
N TRP A 356 -21.38 -8.87 32.73
CA TRP A 356 -19.98 -8.62 33.08
C TRP A 356 -19.10 -8.46 31.82
N VAL A 357 -19.26 -9.33 30.82
CA VAL A 357 -18.48 -9.26 29.58
C VAL A 357 -18.76 -7.98 28.82
N VAL A 358 -20.03 -7.60 28.62
CA VAL A 358 -20.37 -6.35 27.90
C VAL A 358 -19.74 -5.12 28.57
N LYS A 359 -19.67 -5.10 29.90
CA LYS A 359 -19.05 -4.02 30.67
C LYS A 359 -17.52 -4.00 30.62
N ASN A 360 -16.87 -5.14 30.39
CA ASN A 360 -15.42 -5.28 30.60
C ASN A 360 -14.62 -5.72 29.36
N CYS A 361 -15.24 -6.31 28.35
CA CYS A 361 -14.56 -6.96 27.21
C CYS A 361 -13.56 -6.03 26.48
N TYR A 362 -13.88 -4.74 26.38
CA TYR A 362 -13.02 -3.75 25.72
C TYR A 362 -11.64 -3.59 26.37
N LYS A 363 -11.55 -3.82 27.70
CA LYS A 363 -10.29 -3.75 28.46
C LYS A 363 -9.29 -4.81 27.99
N TYR A 364 -9.80 -5.91 27.42
CA TYR A 364 -9.03 -7.03 26.91
C TYR A 364 -8.87 -6.97 25.38
N GLY A 365 -9.53 -6.03 24.70
CA GLY A 365 -9.45 -5.89 23.24
C GLY A 365 -10.60 -6.52 22.47
N PHE A 366 -11.66 -6.94 23.15
CA PHE A 366 -12.88 -7.47 22.53
C PHE A 366 -13.98 -6.41 22.46
N ILE A 367 -14.86 -6.52 21.47
CA ILE A 367 -16.10 -5.75 21.35
C ILE A 367 -17.29 -6.69 21.24
N LEU A 368 -18.45 -6.32 21.77
CA LEU A 368 -19.72 -6.95 21.40
C LEU A 368 -20.03 -6.53 19.95
N ARG A 369 -19.89 -7.47 19.02
CA ARG A 369 -19.77 -7.16 17.59
C ARG A 369 -21.10 -6.76 16.95
N TYR A 370 -22.18 -7.39 17.37
CA TYR A 370 -23.55 -7.15 16.88
C TYR A 370 -24.46 -6.76 18.05
N ARG A 371 -24.51 -5.46 18.34
CA ARG A 371 -25.32 -4.89 19.42
C ARG A 371 -26.77 -4.66 18.97
N GLU A 372 -27.68 -4.63 19.94
CA GLU A 372 -29.06 -4.21 19.69
C GLU A 372 -29.11 -2.83 19.01
N GLY A 373 -30.01 -2.66 18.05
CA GLY A 373 -30.16 -1.42 17.27
C GLY A 373 -29.11 -1.18 16.18
N THR A 374 -28.08 -2.03 16.05
CA THR A 374 -26.99 -1.81 15.07
C THR A 374 -27.14 -2.58 13.75
N SER A 375 -28.19 -3.40 13.61
CA SER A 375 -28.38 -4.32 12.48
C SER A 375 -28.46 -3.63 11.11
N LYS A 376 -28.94 -2.38 11.05
CA LYS A 376 -28.95 -1.58 9.82
C LYS A 376 -27.53 -1.34 9.26
N ILE A 377 -26.55 -1.19 10.15
CA ILE A 377 -25.14 -0.91 9.81
C ILE A 377 -24.39 -2.24 9.61
N THR A 378 -24.46 -3.13 10.60
CA THR A 378 -23.71 -4.40 10.61
C THR A 378 -24.23 -5.38 9.57
N GLY A 379 -25.53 -5.33 9.26
CA GLY A 379 -26.23 -6.30 8.44
C GLY A 379 -26.58 -7.60 9.17
N ILE A 380 -26.33 -7.67 10.48
CA ILE A 380 -26.57 -8.84 11.33
C ILE A 380 -27.38 -8.40 12.55
N SER A 381 -28.39 -9.19 12.90
CA SER A 381 -29.22 -8.98 14.10
C SER A 381 -28.40 -9.03 15.38
N HIS A 382 -28.98 -8.62 16.51
CA HIS A 382 -28.28 -8.67 17.79
C HIS A 382 -27.85 -10.10 18.14
N GLU A 383 -26.56 -10.30 18.40
CA GLU A 383 -25.99 -11.59 18.83
C GLU A 383 -25.26 -11.38 20.16
N PRO A 384 -25.92 -11.62 21.32
CA PRO A 384 -25.32 -11.38 22.64
C PRO A 384 -24.13 -12.31 22.95
N TRP A 385 -23.92 -13.36 22.16
CA TRP A 385 -22.79 -14.29 22.30
C TRP A 385 -21.58 -13.90 21.46
N HIS A 386 -21.72 -13.08 20.40
CA HIS A 386 -20.66 -12.88 19.41
C HIS A 386 -19.78 -11.66 19.72
N PHE A 387 -18.51 -11.94 20.01
CA PHE A 387 -17.48 -10.95 20.32
C PHE A 387 -16.36 -10.99 19.28
N ARG A 388 -15.78 -9.82 19.02
CA ARG A 388 -14.70 -9.66 18.05
C ARG A 388 -13.48 -9.05 18.71
N TYR A 389 -12.33 -9.72 18.60
CA TYR A 389 -11.05 -9.14 18.98
C TYR A 389 -10.57 -8.13 17.94
N VAL A 390 -10.25 -6.92 18.40
CA VAL A 390 -9.77 -5.78 17.59
C VAL A 390 -8.53 -5.10 18.18
N GLY A 391 -8.00 -5.64 19.29
CA GLY A 391 -6.94 -5.03 20.09
C GLY A 391 -7.45 -3.97 21.08
N LYS A 392 -6.72 -3.77 22.17
CA LYS A 392 -7.16 -2.94 23.33
C LYS A 392 -7.46 -1.49 22.96
N GLN A 393 -6.64 -0.86 22.11
CA GLN A 393 -6.82 0.54 21.73
C GLN A 393 -8.12 0.75 20.95
N ALA A 394 -8.36 -0.04 19.91
CA ALA A 394 -9.56 0.08 19.09
C ALA A 394 -10.81 -0.30 19.90
N ALA A 395 -10.76 -1.38 20.68
CA ALA A 395 -11.88 -1.80 21.50
C ALA A 395 -12.32 -0.72 22.50
N LYS A 396 -11.34 -0.05 23.14
CA LYS A 396 -11.61 1.07 24.04
C LYS A 396 -12.35 2.21 23.33
N ILE A 397 -11.85 2.65 22.17
CA ILE A 397 -12.49 3.73 21.39
C ILE A 397 -13.90 3.33 20.96
N ILE A 398 -14.07 2.10 20.47
CA ILE A 398 -15.37 1.56 20.05
C ILE A 398 -16.35 1.57 21.21
N HIS A 399 -15.92 1.15 22.40
CA HIS A 399 -16.73 1.16 23.61
C HIS A 399 -17.12 2.58 24.03
N GLU A 400 -16.14 3.49 24.16
CA GLU A 400 -16.37 4.87 24.63
C GLU A 400 -17.24 5.70 23.69
N LYS A 401 -17.12 5.48 22.37
CA LYS A 401 -17.93 6.18 21.36
C LYS A 401 -19.24 5.46 21.03
N GLY A 402 -19.41 4.24 21.51
CA GLY A 402 -20.56 3.41 21.17
C GLY A 402 -20.63 3.07 19.68
N TYR A 403 -19.48 2.93 19.00
CA TYR A 403 -19.40 2.61 17.58
C TYR A 403 -19.62 1.12 17.27
N THR A 404 -20.00 0.79 16.05
CA THR A 404 -19.73 -0.53 15.47
C THR A 404 -18.30 -0.60 14.92
N LEU A 405 -17.84 -1.80 14.53
CA LEU A 405 -16.55 -1.93 13.84
C LEU A 405 -16.56 -1.19 12.50
N GLU A 406 -17.69 -1.20 11.78
CA GLU A 406 -17.89 -0.45 10.54
C GLU A 406 -17.65 1.04 10.76
N GLU A 407 -18.32 1.65 11.73
CA GLU A 407 -18.19 3.07 12.03
C GLU A 407 -16.77 3.42 12.44
N TYR A 408 -16.13 2.61 13.28
CA TYR A 408 -14.73 2.79 13.64
C TYR A 408 -13.82 2.76 12.40
N CYS A 409 -13.98 1.79 11.52
CA CYS A 409 -13.19 1.72 10.30
C CYS A 409 -13.39 2.94 9.38
N LEU A 410 -14.61 3.49 9.33
CA LEU A 410 -14.94 4.69 8.55
C LEU A 410 -14.33 5.96 9.15
N TYR A 411 -14.51 6.20 10.45
CA TYR A 411 -14.01 7.42 11.10
C TYR A 411 -12.48 7.45 11.21
N TYR A 412 -11.83 6.30 11.31
CA TYR A 412 -10.38 6.19 11.55
C TYR A 412 -9.58 5.69 10.34
N ASN A 413 -10.20 5.62 9.15
CA ASN A 413 -9.57 5.16 7.90
C ASN A 413 -8.87 3.79 8.06
N LYS A 414 -9.61 2.81 8.60
CA LYS A 414 -9.12 1.44 8.89
C LYS A 414 -9.80 0.37 8.05
N LEU A 415 -10.24 0.69 6.83
CA LEU A 415 -10.71 -0.35 5.91
C LEU A 415 -9.56 -1.26 5.47
N PRO A 416 -9.85 -2.55 5.23
CA PRO A 416 -8.87 -3.43 4.63
C PRO A 416 -8.50 -2.97 3.22
N LYS A 417 -7.32 -3.37 2.75
CA LYS A 417 -6.97 -3.29 1.33
C LYS A 417 -7.89 -4.25 0.58
N ILE A 418 -8.54 -3.77 -0.46
CA ILE A 418 -9.55 -4.54 -1.18
C ILE A 418 -9.29 -4.54 -2.69
N LYS A 419 -9.74 -5.61 -3.34
CA LYS A 419 -9.78 -5.77 -4.78
C LYS A 419 -11.21 -6.08 -5.20
N GLU A 420 -11.77 -5.31 -6.13
CA GLU A 420 -13.11 -5.57 -6.65
C GLU A 420 -13.16 -6.92 -7.38
N ASN A 421 -14.19 -7.69 -7.10
CA ASN A 421 -14.44 -8.96 -7.78
C ASN A 421 -15.07 -8.65 -9.16
N LYS A 422 -14.54 -9.27 -10.21
CA LYS A 422 -15.05 -9.11 -11.58
C LYS A 422 -16.31 -9.93 -11.82
#